data_AF-A0A355RXQ4-F1
#
_entry.id   AF-A0A355RXQ4-F1
#
_cell.length_a   1.000
_cell.length_b   1.000
_cell.length_c   1.000
_cell.angle_alpha   90.00
_cell.angle_beta   90.00
_cell.angle_gamma   90.00
#
_symmetry.space_group_name_H-M   'P 1'
#
loop_
_entity.id
_entity.type
_entity.pdbx_description
1 polymer ?
#
loop_
_entity_poly.entity_id
_entity_poly.type
_entity_poly.pdbx_seq_one_letter_code
_entity_poly.pdbx_strand_id
1 'polypeptide(L)'
;MWNLYALYQGQWIDILKYCNNLSWSDDADTLAVSLSFDSILDLPEARTHLMLKKDSKTVFAGVIVNKANKDKSSSYTAMDYAFYLNKNDVMIQFNTNAKTAIETLCNKFGIKHNIITLNTAINKFYKDKKISEVIDDILTQCQNETGSIYIKEMQGDTL
;
A
#
# COMPACT_ATOMS: atom_id res chain seq x y z
N MET A 1 8.12 -17.19 15.84
CA MET A 1 7.45 -18.03 14.81
C MET A 1 7.08 -17.15 13.63
N TRP A 2 7.26 -17.64 12.40
CA TRP A 2 6.88 -16.90 11.20
C TRP A 2 5.48 -17.31 10.74
N ASN A 3 4.68 -16.35 10.28
CA ASN A 3 3.37 -16.58 9.70
C ASN A 3 3.17 -15.66 8.50
N LEU A 4 2.56 -16.16 7.43
CA LEU A 4 2.21 -15.38 6.25
C LEU A 4 0.69 -15.43 6.10
N TYR A 5 0.03 -14.32 6.39
CA TYR A 5 -1.41 -14.22 6.27
C TYR A 5 -1.79 -13.66 4.89
N ALA A 6 -2.81 -14.23 4.27
CA ALA A 6 -3.43 -13.70 3.06
C ALA A 6 -4.92 -13.43 3.29
N LEU A 7 -5.42 -12.33 2.72
CA LEU A 7 -6.85 -12.06 2.64
C LEU A 7 -7.44 -12.89 1.50
N TYR A 8 -7.96 -14.06 1.85
CA TYR A 8 -8.54 -15.01 0.91
C TYR A 8 -10.05 -15.10 1.16
N GLN A 9 -10.87 -14.83 0.13
CA GLN A 9 -12.33 -14.85 0.22
C GLN A 9 -12.90 -14.00 1.38
N GLY A 10 -12.25 -12.87 1.69
CA GLY A 10 -12.68 -11.95 2.75
C GLY A 10 -12.24 -12.32 4.17
N GLN A 11 -11.45 -13.39 4.34
CA GLN A 11 -10.89 -13.79 5.64
C GLN A 11 -9.37 -13.86 5.61
N TRP A 12 -8.74 -13.47 6.71
CA TRP A 12 -7.30 -13.62 6.90
C TRP A 12 -6.98 -15.05 7.29
N ILE A 13 -6.27 -15.76 6.42
CA ILE A 13 -5.82 -17.14 6.65
C ILE A 13 -4.29 -17.20 6.65
N ASP A 14 -3.71 -18.01 7.53
CA ASP A 14 -2.27 -18.32 7.46
C ASP A 14 -2.01 -19.30 6.31
N ILE A 15 -1.32 -18.80 5.29
CA ILE A 15 -0.99 -19.53 4.08
C ILE A 15 0.45 -20.06 4.07
N LEU A 16 1.26 -19.81 5.11
CA LEU A 16 2.69 -20.14 5.09
C LEU A 16 2.95 -21.62 4.78
N LYS A 17 2.09 -22.53 5.27
CA LYS A 17 2.15 -23.98 4.99
C LYS A 17 1.92 -24.35 3.52
N TYR A 18 1.32 -23.46 2.73
CA TYR A 18 1.08 -23.63 1.31
C TYR A 18 2.11 -22.88 0.45
N CYS A 19 3.11 -22.27 1.10
CA CYS A 19 4.12 -21.44 0.46
C CYS A 19 5.49 -22.11 0.47
N ASN A 20 6.29 -21.81 -0.55
CA ASN A 20 7.71 -22.17 -0.61
C ASN A 20 8.52 -20.99 -1.17
N ASN A 21 9.85 -21.04 -1.05
CA ASN A 21 10.75 -20.00 -1.58
C ASN A 21 10.40 -18.57 -1.12
N LEU A 22 9.94 -18.43 0.14
CA LEU A 22 9.61 -17.13 0.71
C LEU A 22 10.88 -16.29 0.87
N SER A 23 10.90 -15.12 0.25
CA SER A 23 11.98 -14.13 0.35
C SER A 23 11.39 -12.74 0.41
N TRP A 24 11.99 -11.84 1.19
CA TRP A 24 11.65 -10.42 1.17
C TRP A 24 12.92 -9.59 1.11
N SER A 25 12.85 -8.47 0.41
CA SER A 25 13.94 -7.51 0.32
C SER A 25 13.42 -6.09 0.42
N ASP A 26 14.17 -5.26 1.12
CA ASP A 26 14.04 -3.81 1.15
C ASP A 26 14.90 -3.20 0.04
N ASP A 27 14.28 -2.37 -0.78
CA ASP A 27 15.00 -1.52 -1.73
C ASP A 27 15.01 -0.09 -1.17
N ALA A 28 16.17 0.32 -0.65
CA ALA A 28 16.36 1.61 0.02
C ALA A 28 16.16 2.81 -0.91
N ASP A 29 16.37 2.63 -2.23
CA ASP A 29 16.21 3.69 -3.22
C ASP A 29 14.74 3.92 -3.57
N THR A 30 13.90 2.88 -3.48
CA THR A 30 12.47 2.96 -3.81
C THR A 30 11.56 3.03 -2.58
N LEU A 31 12.12 2.91 -1.37
CA LEU A 31 11.39 2.74 -0.10
C LEU A 31 10.34 1.62 -0.17
N ALA A 32 10.54 0.66 -1.07
CA ALA A 32 9.61 -0.43 -1.32
C ALA A 32 10.20 -1.72 -0.78
N VAL A 33 9.43 -2.38 0.08
CA VAL A 33 9.67 -3.75 0.46
C VAL A 33 8.96 -4.64 -0.57
N SER A 34 9.68 -5.62 -1.10
CA SER A 34 9.12 -6.67 -1.94
C SER A 34 9.12 -8.00 -1.19
N LEU A 35 8.05 -8.78 -1.37
CA LEU A 35 7.90 -10.13 -0.86
C LEU A 35 7.64 -11.06 -2.05
N SER A 36 8.44 -12.11 -2.20
CA SER A 36 8.25 -13.13 -3.22
C SER A 36 8.08 -14.50 -2.57
N PHE A 37 7.22 -15.32 -3.16
CA PHE A 37 6.98 -16.69 -2.73
C PHE A 37 6.31 -17.50 -3.85
N ASP A 38 6.45 -18.81 -3.77
CA ASP A 38 5.64 -19.76 -4.55
C ASP A 38 4.47 -20.24 -3.69
N SER A 39 3.27 -20.41 -4.27
CA SER A 39 2.16 -21.07 -3.58
C SER A 39 1.32 -21.95 -4.51
N ILE A 40 0.74 -23.00 -3.95
CA ILE A 40 -0.27 -23.83 -4.63
C ILE A 40 -1.68 -23.21 -4.60
N LEU A 41 -1.89 -22.20 -3.76
CA LEU A 41 -3.14 -21.45 -3.74
C LEU A 41 -3.23 -20.54 -4.95
N ASP A 42 -4.44 -20.35 -5.46
CA ASP A 42 -4.74 -19.33 -6.47
C ASP A 42 -5.02 -18.00 -5.76
N LEU A 43 -4.07 -17.07 -5.85
CA LEU A 43 -4.13 -15.77 -5.20
C LEU A 43 -4.21 -14.67 -6.27
N PRO A 44 -5.40 -14.07 -6.49
CA PRO A 44 -5.57 -13.06 -7.53
C PRO A 44 -4.70 -11.81 -7.31
N GLU A 45 -4.08 -11.33 -8.39
CA GLU A 45 -3.37 -10.05 -8.43
C GLU A 45 -4.28 -8.88 -8.04
N ALA A 46 -3.70 -7.84 -7.45
CA ALA A 46 -4.35 -6.59 -7.02
C ALA A 46 -5.51 -6.74 -6.01
N ARG A 47 -5.88 -7.97 -5.62
CA ARG A 47 -6.97 -8.25 -4.67
C ARG A 47 -6.51 -9.01 -3.42
N THR A 48 -5.38 -9.72 -3.53
CA THR A 48 -4.85 -10.50 -2.41
C THR A 48 -3.89 -9.66 -1.60
N HIS A 49 -4.34 -9.23 -0.43
CA HIS A 49 -3.52 -8.55 0.56
C HIS A 49 -2.77 -9.57 1.41
N LEU A 50 -1.54 -9.25 1.78
CA LEU A 50 -0.63 -10.12 2.51
C LEU A 50 -0.08 -9.43 3.74
N MET A 51 0.17 -10.21 4.77
CA MET A 51 0.82 -9.76 6.00
C MET A 51 1.79 -10.82 6.49
N LEU A 52 3.09 -10.52 6.41
CA LEU A 52 4.15 -11.35 6.98
C LEU A 52 4.40 -10.92 8.42
N LYS A 53 4.32 -11.87 9.36
CA LYS A 53 4.57 -11.64 10.77
C LYS A 53 5.74 -12.48 11.27
N LYS A 54 6.53 -11.88 12.17
CA LYS A 54 7.46 -12.57 13.06
C LYS A 54 6.91 -12.42 14.47
N ASP A 55 6.44 -13.53 15.03
CA ASP A 55 5.68 -13.58 16.28
C ASP A 55 4.42 -12.71 16.17
N SER A 56 4.30 -11.66 16.98
CA SER A 56 3.20 -10.71 16.94
C SER A 56 3.46 -9.49 16.06
N LYS A 57 4.71 -9.28 15.60
CA LYS A 57 5.11 -8.07 14.87
C LYS A 57 4.94 -8.26 13.36
N THR A 58 4.24 -7.33 12.72
CA THR A 58 4.17 -7.24 11.26
C THR A 58 5.50 -6.77 10.71
N VAL A 59 6.09 -7.56 9.81
CA VAL A 59 7.37 -7.29 9.13
C VAL A 59 7.13 -6.78 7.71
N PHE A 60 6.05 -7.22 7.08
CA PHE A 60 5.62 -6.76 5.77
C PHE A 60 4.10 -6.76 5.67
N ALA A 61 3.53 -5.73 5.05
CA ALA A 61 2.14 -5.67 4.67
C ALA A 61 2.03 -5.08 3.27
N GLY A 62 1.32 -5.76 2.38
CA GLY A 62 1.28 -5.39 0.97
C GLY A 62 0.22 -6.14 0.19
N VAL A 63 0.32 -6.07 -1.13
CA VAL A 63 -0.62 -6.72 -2.05
C VAL A 63 0.15 -7.40 -3.19
N ILE A 64 -0.41 -8.49 -3.71
CA ILE A 64 0.17 -9.19 -4.88
C ILE A 64 0.05 -8.29 -6.11
N VAL A 65 1.19 -8.00 -6.73
CA VAL A 65 1.28 -7.18 -7.96
C VAL A 65 1.59 -8.00 -9.20
N ASN A 66 2.06 -9.24 -9.02
CA ASN A 66 2.38 -10.14 -10.12
C ASN A 66 2.18 -11.60 -9.70
N LYS A 67 1.54 -12.37 -10.58
CA LYS A 67 1.37 -13.81 -10.52
C LYS A 67 1.91 -14.44 -11.81
N ALA A 68 2.93 -15.30 -11.67
CA ALA A 68 3.40 -16.16 -12.75
C ALA A 68 2.91 -17.59 -12.52
N ASN A 69 2.01 -18.08 -13.38
CA ASN A 69 1.51 -19.44 -13.30
C ASN A 69 2.61 -20.46 -13.66
N LYS A 70 2.71 -21.53 -12.87
CA LYS A 70 3.51 -22.74 -13.14
C LYS A 70 2.55 -23.94 -13.23
N ASP A 71 3.08 -25.12 -13.55
CA ASP A 71 2.29 -26.35 -13.74
C ASP A 71 1.42 -26.73 -12.52
N LYS A 72 2.00 -26.72 -11.31
CA LYS A 72 1.32 -27.13 -10.06
C LYS A 72 1.28 -26.05 -8.98
N SER A 73 1.80 -24.86 -9.28
CA SER A 73 1.90 -23.74 -8.34
C SER A 73 1.94 -22.43 -9.12
N SER A 74 2.03 -21.31 -8.42
CA SER A 74 2.30 -20.01 -9.02
C SER A 74 3.36 -19.29 -8.20
N SER A 75 4.20 -18.50 -8.87
CA SER A 75 5.06 -17.52 -8.21
C SER A 75 4.32 -16.23 -8.04
N TYR A 76 4.48 -15.62 -6.88
CA TYR A 76 3.86 -14.38 -6.51
C TYR A 76 4.92 -13.37 -6.12
N THR A 77 4.76 -12.15 -6.62
CA THR A 77 5.46 -10.98 -6.12
C THR A 77 4.44 -10.04 -5.51
N ALA A 78 4.64 -9.71 -4.25
CA ALA A 78 3.89 -8.71 -3.53
C ALA A 78 4.79 -7.53 -3.18
N MET A 79 4.20 -6.36 -3.17
CA MET A 79 4.90 -5.13 -2.81
C MET A 79 4.12 -4.45 -1.71
N ASP A 80 4.84 -3.75 -0.84
CA ASP A 80 4.23 -3.00 0.23
C ASP A 80 3.33 -1.87 -0.32
N TYR A 81 2.51 -1.30 0.54
CA TYR A 81 1.65 -0.19 0.13
C TYR A 81 2.45 1.08 -0.19
N ALA A 82 3.69 1.21 0.29
CA ALA A 82 4.58 2.30 -0.06
C ALA A 82 4.96 2.29 -1.55
N PHE A 83 5.15 1.10 -2.14
CA PHE A 83 5.31 0.94 -3.59
C PHE A 83 4.10 1.46 -4.39
N TYR A 84 2.88 1.23 -3.91
CA TYR A 84 1.67 1.73 -4.58
C TYR A 84 1.62 3.25 -4.65
N LEU A 85 2.04 3.92 -3.57
CA LEU A 85 2.12 5.38 -3.52
C LEU A 85 3.04 5.94 -4.63
N ASN A 86 4.08 5.19 -5.02
CA ASN A 86 5.17 5.66 -5.87
C ASN A 86 5.12 5.23 -7.34
N LYS A 87 4.21 4.33 -7.74
CA LYS A 87 4.16 3.79 -9.11
C LYS A 87 2.90 4.07 -9.93
N ASN A 88 1.76 4.35 -9.31
CA ASN A 88 0.51 4.54 -10.06
C ASN A 88 0.28 6.00 -10.40
N ASP A 89 0.21 6.30 -11.70
CA ASP A 89 -0.26 7.58 -12.19
C ASP A 89 -1.77 7.68 -11.98
N VAL A 90 -2.21 8.76 -11.32
CA VAL A 90 -3.61 9.01 -11.03
C VAL A 90 -4.14 10.17 -11.85
N MET A 91 -5.38 9.98 -12.29
CA MET A 91 -6.24 11.04 -12.78
C MET A 91 -7.38 11.23 -11.77
N ILE A 92 -7.35 12.33 -11.03
CA ILE A 92 -8.32 12.63 -9.97
C ILE A 92 -8.50 14.14 -9.79
N GLN A 93 -9.75 14.57 -9.57
CA GLN A 93 -10.08 15.94 -9.21
C GLN A 93 -10.58 15.97 -7.77
N PHE A 94 -10.09 16.92 -6.98
CA PHE A 94 -10.60 17.20 -5.65
C PHE A 94 -11.33 18.54 -5.64
N ASN A 95 -12.42 18.58 -4.86
CA ASN A 95 -13.19 19.77 -4.51
C ASN A 95 -13.68 19.59 -3.07
N THR A 96 -12.74 19.36 -2.16
CA THR A 96 -13.00 18.96 -0.76
C THR A 96 -11.84 19.40 0.14
N ASN A 97 -11.96 19.21 1.46
CA ASN A 97 -10.87 19.49 2.38
C ASN A 97 -9.71 18.49 2.21
N ALA A 98 -8.50 18.91 2.59
CA ALA A 98 -7.27 18.15 2.44
C ALA A 98 -7.32 16.78 3.11
N LYS A 99 -7.90 16.66 4.31
CA LYS A 99 -8.07 15.37 4.97
C LYS A 99 -8.90 14.43 4.09
N THR A 100 -10.10 14.84 3.70
CA THR A 100 -10.99 14.02 2.87
C THR A 100 -10.37 13.70 1.51
N ALA A 101 -9.57 14.60 0.93
CA ALA A 101 -8.84 14.33 -0.31
C ALA A 101 -7.84 13.17 -0.14
N ILE A 102 -7.02 13.20 0.92
CA ILE A 102 -6.05 12.14 1.22
C ILE A 102 -6.77 10.84 1.61
N GLU A 103 -7.84 10.90 2.40
CA GLU A 103 -8.66 9.72 2.76
C GLU A 103 -9.25 9.05 1.52
N THR A 104 -9.83 9.84 0.61
CA THR A 104 -10.40 9.34 -0.66
C THR A 104 -9.33 8.65 -1.49
N LEU A 105 -8.13 9.24 -1.54
CA LEU A 105 -7.00 8.66 -2.25
C LEU A 105 -6.56 7.34 -1.61
N CYS A 106 -6.38 7.29 -0.30
CA CYS A 106 -6.03 6.06 0.43
C CYS A 106 -7.06 4.95 0.22
N ASN A 107 -8.34 5.27 0.35
CA ASN A 107 -9.46 4.34 0.15
C ASN A 107 -9.48 3.77 -1.27
N LYS A 108 -9.21 4.60 -2.29
CA LYS A 108 -9.14 4.16 -3.70
C LYS A 108 -8.08 3.08 -3.93
N PHE A 109 -7.00 3.08 -3.13
CA PHE A 109 -5.89 2.13 -3.22
C PHE A 109 -5.88 1.08 -2.10
N GLY A 110 -6.94 1.02 -1.28
CA GLY A 110 -7.05 0.05 -0.18
C GLY A 110 -6.02 0.26 0.94
N ILE A 111 -5.50 1.48 1.08
CA ILE A 111 -4.56 1.87 2.14
C ILE A 111 -5.38 2.32 3.35
N LYS A 112 -5.11 1.74 4.54
CA LYS A 112 -5.72 2.26 5.77
C LYS A 112 -5.13 3.62 6.06
N HIS A 113 -5.87 4.46 6.78
CA HIS A 113 -5.45 5.83 6.98
C HIS A 113 -5.85 6.33 8.37
N ASN A 114 -4.98 7.14 8.96
CA ASN A 114 -5.18 7.85 10.21
C ASN A 114 -4.71 9.30 10.03
N ILE A 115 -5.49 10.08 9.29
CA ILE A 115 -5.14 11.43 8.89
C ILE A 115 -5.63 12.43 9.94
N ILE A 116 -4.72 13.26 10.42
CA ILE A 116 -5.03 14.39 11.31
C ILE A 116 -5.98 15.38 10.63
N THR A 117 -6.58 16.27 11.40
CA THR A 117 -7.48 17.29 10.84
C THR A 117 -6.73 18.25 9.91
N LEU A 118 -7.11 18.27 8.63
CA LEU A 118 -6.57 19.17 7.60
C LEU A 118 -7.73 19.83 6.84
N ASN A 119 -8.05 21.08 7.22
CA ASN A 119 -9.23 21.80 6.74
C ASN A 119 -9.01 22.60 5.44
N THR A 120 -7.75 22.74 4.99
CA THR A 120 -7.38 23.41 3.75
C THR A 120 -8.21 22.90 2.58
N ALA A 121 -8.80 23.82 1.81
CA ALA A 121 -9.62 23.46 0.65
C ALA A 121 -8.73 23.06 -0.53
N ILE A 122 -8.93 21.86 -1.06
CA ILE A 122 -8.22 21.33 -2.22
C ILE A 122 -9.16 21.31 -3.42
N ASN A 123 -8.94 22.28 -4.31
CA ASN A 123 -9.70 22.48 -5.55
C ASN A 123 -8.77 22.32 -6.76
N LYS A 124 -8.22 21.12 -6.96
CA LYS A 124 -7.18 20.87 -7.95
C LYS A 124 -7.44 19.56 -8.70
N PHE A 125 -7.14 19.59 -9.99
CA PHE A 125 -7.12 18.41 -10.86
C PHE A 125 -5.68 17.91 -10.99
N TYR A 126 -5.48 16.64 -10.70
CA TYR A 126 -4.21 15.94 -10.84
C TYR A 126 -4.34 14.94 -12.00
N LYS A 127 -3.37 14.97 -12.90
CA LYS A 127 -3.29 14.09 -14.06
C LYS A 127 -1.85 13.63 -14.22
N ASP A 128 -1.68 12.34 -14.49
CA ASP A 128 -0.38 11.69 -14.73
C ASP A 128 0.61 11.99 -13.59
N LYS A 129 0.09 11.95 -12.35
CA LYS A 129 0.82 12.19 -11.12
C LYS A 129 0.82 10.97 -10.24
N LYS A 130 1.92 10.70 -9.57
CA LYS A 130 1.99 9.64 -8.57
C LYS A 130 1.14 10.02 -7.36
N ILE A 131 0.57 9.03 -6.71
CA ILE A 131 -0.22 9.23 -5.47
C ILE A 131 0.62 9.97 -4.43
N SER A 132 1.89 9.61 -4.26
CA SER A 132 2.80 10.28 -3.33
C SER A 132 2.96 11.76 -3.64
N GLU A 133 3.10 12.14 -4.92
CA GLU A 133 3.18 13.53 -5.35
C GLU A 133 1.87 14.29 -5.09
N VAL A 134 0.72 13.65 -5.30
CA VAL A 134 -0.58 14.27 -5.01
C VAL A 134 -0.73 14.55 -3.51
N ILE A 135 -0.31 13.60 -2.65
CA ILE A 135 -0.33 13.79 -1.19
C ILE A 135 0.64 14.91 -0.79
N ASP A 136 1.86 14.91 -1.36
CA ASP A 136 2.87 15.95 -1.06
C ASP A 136 2.40 17.34 -1.46
N ASP A 137 1.73 17.47 -2.61
CA ASP A 137 1.16 18.73 -3.06
C ASP A 137 0.04 19.20 -2.11
N ILE A 138 -0.84 18.30 -1.66
CA ILE A 138 -1.89 18.63 -0.67
C ILE A 138 -1.28 19.08 0.66
N LEU A 139 -0.27 18.37 1.18
CA LEU A 139 0.40 18.73 2.41
C LEU A 139 1.14 20.06 2.30
N THR A 140 1.76 20.33 1.14
CA THR A 140 2.42 21.61 0.83
C THR A 140 1.40 22.75 0.82
N GLN A 141 0.22 22.54 0.24
CA GLN A 141 -0.87 23.54 0.28
C GLN A 141 -1.32 23.81 1.73
N CYS A 142 -1.46 22.76 2.55
CA CYS A 142 -1.80 22.91 3.97
C CYS A 142 -0.73 23.70 4.73
N GLN A 143 0.55 23.40 4.48
CA GLN A 143 1.67 24.10 5.10
C GLN A 143 1.71 25.57 4.68
N ASN A 144 1.44 25.87 3.41
CA ASN A 144 1.41 27.25 2.92
C ASN A 144 0.27 28.07 3.54
N GLU A 145 -0.88 27.45 3.81
CA GLU A 145 -2.02 28.12 4.45
C GLU A 145 -1.85 28.28 5.97
N THR A 146 -1.37 27.25 6.65
CA THR A 146 -1.34 27.18 8.12
C THR A 146 0.00 27.54 8.74
N GLY A 147 1.09 27.54 7.95
CA GLY A 147 2.47 27.67 8.42
C GLY A 147 3.03 26.44 9.15
N SER A 148 2.25 25.36 9.29
CA SER A 148 2.65 24.15 10.02
C SER A 148 3.30 23.13 9.09
N ILE A 149 4.36 22.47 9.56
CA ILE A 149 5.02 21.39 8.81
C ILE A 149 4.23 20.10 9.03
N TYR A 150 3.83 19.45 7.93
CA TYR A 150 3.15 18.17 7.95
C TYR A 150 4.04 17.09 7.34
N ILE A 151 4.09 15.93 7.98
CA ILE A 151 4.84 14.76 7.51
C ILE A 151 3.88 13.61 7.25
N LYS A 152 4.17 12.81 6.22
CA LYS A 152 3.47 11.54 5.94
C LYS A 152 4.36 10.37 6.34
N GLU A 153 3.82 9.40 7.06
CA GLU A 153 4.54 8.21 7.51
C GLU A 153 3.64 6.98 7.31
N MET A 154 4.19 5.89 6.79
CA MET A 154 3.48 4.61 6.74
C MET A 154 3.82 3.78 7.97
N GLN A 155 2.80 3.46 8.77
CA GLN A 155 2.91 2.53 9.89
C GLN A 155 2.22 1.20 9.55
N GLY A 156 2.99 0.26 9.01
CA GLY A 156 2.47 -1.03 8.55
C GLY A 156 1.61 -0.87 7.30
N ASP A 157 0.29 -0.97 7.46
CA ASP A 157 -0.70 -0.81 6.38
C ASP A 157 -1.50 0.50 6.47
N THR A 158 -1.14 1.38 7.42
CA THR A 158 -1.84 2.63 7.70
C THR A 158 -0.97 3.85 7.39
N LEU A 159 -1.50 4.79 6.60
CA LEU A 159 -0.92 6.12 6.33
C LEU A 159 -1.36 7.16 7.38
#